data_AF-A0AAQ5KSV2-F1
#
_entry.id   AF-A0AAQ5KSV2-F1
#
_cell.length_a   1.000
_cell.length_b   1.000
_cell.length_c   1.000
_cell.angle_alpha   90.00
_cell.angle_beta   90.00
_cell.angle_gamma   90.00
#
_symmetry.space_group_name_H-M   'P 1'
#
loop_
_entity.id
_entity.type
_entity.pdbx_description
1 polymer ?
#
loop_
_entity_poly.entity_id
_entity_poly.type
_entity_poly.pdbx_seq_one_letter_code
_entity_poly.pdbx_strand_id
1 'polypeptide(L)'
;MGKASKDKRDIYYRKAKEEGWRARSAFKLLQIDQEFNIFHGVKHVVDLCAAPGSWSQVLSRNLYVPAKQSSDCKEGDLPLIVAIDLQPMAPIEGVIQVQGDITNARTADVVIRHFDGCKADLVVCDGAPDVTGLHDMDEFVQSQLILAALAIVTHVLKVGGKFVAKIFRGKDTSLLYCQLKLFFSQVTFAKPKSSRNSSIEAFAVCENYSPPEGFKEEDLYHLLEKVGTPSGAGDLDCRSGWLEGPNKVYIPFLACGDLSGYDSDRSYPLPSSTDGGSYRSLDPVQPPIAPPYKTALQMKKASSHGAGADAIKPSADS
;
A
#
# COMPACT_ATOMS: atom_id res chain seq x y z
N MET A 1 20.13 20.56 11.96
CA MET A 1 19.18 20.00 12.95
C MET A 1 18.36 18.92 12.25
N GLY A 2 18.58 17.65 12.60
CA GLY A 2 18.21 16.49 11.77
C GLY A 2 16.73 16.11 11.80
N LYS A 3 16.28 15.40 10.74
CA LYS A 3 14.99 14.72 10.59
C LYS A 3 14.47 14.23 11.97
N ALA A 4 13.26 14.67 12.31
CA ALA A 4 12.78 14.98 13.66
C ALA A 4 13.11 13.97 14.79
N SER A 5 13.28 14.49 16.01
CA SER A 5 13.39 13.74 17.27
C SER A 5 12.30 12.66 17.47
N LYS A 6 11.15 12.81 16.81
CA LYS A 6 10.03 11.87 16.85
C LYS A 6 10.30 10.59 16.03
N ASP A 7 10.87 10.70 14.83
CA ASP A 7 11.18 9.54 13.98
C ASP A 7 12.27 8.66 14.60
N LYS A 8 13.21 9.26 15.33
CA LYS A 8 14.22 8.51 16.10
C LYS A 8 13.60 7.69 17.24
N ARG A 9 12.47 8.13 17.79
CA ARG A 9 11.77 7.47 18.90
C ARG A 9 10.69 6.48 18.43
N ASP A 10 10.40 6.48 17.15
CA ASP A 10 9.48 5.56 16.48
C ASP A 10 10.12 4.17 16.36
N ILE A 11 9.57 3.20 17.08
CA ILE A 11 10.14 1.87 17.19
C ILE A 11 10.10 1.08 15.88
N TYR A 12 9.00 1.15 15.12
CA TYR A 12 8.88 0.44 13.85
C TYR A 12 9.75 1.08 12.77
N TYR A 13 9.98 2.39 12.82
CA TYR A 13 10.96 3.04 11.95
C TYR A 13 12.40 2.59 12.24
N ARG A 14 12.76 2.45 13.52
CA ARG A 14 14.07 1.92 13.93
C ARG A 14 14.23 0.45 13.54
N LYS A 15 13.27 -0.39 13.91
CA LYS A 15 13.25 -1.81 13.55
C LYS A 15 13.34 -2.02 12.05
N ALA A 16 12.66 -1.20 11.24
CA ALA A 16 12.76 -1.28 9.79
C ALA A 16 14.22 -1.15 9.32
N LYS A 17 14.97 -0.20 9.87
CA LYS A 17 16.39 -0.03 9.51
C LYS A 17 17.26 -1.16 10.03
N GLU A 18 17.03 -1.60 11.27
CA GLU A 18 17.77 -2.70 11.90
C GLU A 18 17.58 -4.02 11.13
N GLU A 19 16.37 -4.29 10.64
CA GLU A 19 16.02 -5.50 9.86
C GLU A 19 16.18 -5.33 8.34
N GLY A 20 16.69 -4.19 7.87
CA GLY A 20 16.94 -3.97 6.45
C GLY A 20 15.67 -3.79 5.59
N TRP A 21 14.57 -3.32 6.15
CA TRP A 21 13.36 -2.89 5.45
C TRP A 21 13.46 -1.42 5.00
N ARG A 22 13.01 -1.13 3.76
CA ARG A 22 13.01 0.22 3.17
C ARG A 22 12.09 1.18 3.91
N ALA A 23 10.99 0.69 4.47
CA ALA A 23 10.04 1.48 5.23
C ALA A 23 9.39 0.66 6.34
N ARG A 24 8.89 1.36 7.36
CA ARG A 24 8.15 0.74 8.48
C ARG A 24 6.83 0.09 8.07
N SER A 25 6.31 0.37 6.87
CA SER A 25 5.09 -0.28 6.38
C SER A 25 5.28 -1.77 6.06
N ALA A 26 6.52 -2.27 5.97
CA ALA A 26 6.79 -3.71 5.87
C ALA A 26 6.11 -4.51 7.01
N PHE A 27 6.14 -3.97 8.24
CA PHE A 27 5.50 -4.62 9.39
C PHE A 27 3.98 -4.72 9.28
N LYS A 28 3.33 -3.85 8.49
CA LYS A 28 1.88 -3.89 8.31
C LYS A 28 1.49 -5.15 7.54
N LEU A 29 2.18 -5.41 6.42
CA LEU A 29 1.91 -6.60 5.61
C LEU A 29 2.25 -7.89 6.37
N LEU A 30 3.37 -7.92 7.08
CA LEU A 30 3.76 -9.05 7.93
C LEU A 30 2.69 -9.35 9.01
N GLN A 31 2.14 -8.31 9.65
CA GLN A 31 1.09 -8.47 10.66
C GLN A 31 -0.25 -8.89 10.05
N ILE A 32 -0.58 -8.43 8.84
CA ILE A 32 -1.76 -8.90 8.11
C ILE A 32 -1.59 -10.38 7.77
N ASP A 33 -0.43 -10.78 7.28
CA ASP A 33 -0.17 -12.19 6.96
C ASP A 33 -0.24 -13.12 8.18
N GLN A 34 0.22 -12.66 9.35
CA GLN A 34 0.09 -13.43 10.59
C GLN A 34 -1.36 -13.77 10.95
N GLU A 35 -2.32 -12.89 10.65
CA GLU A 35 -3.74 -13.12 10.96
C GLU A 35 -4.49 -13.83 9.82
N PHE A 36 -4.22 -13.46 8.57
CA PHE A 36 -5.01 -13.89 7.40
C PHE A 36 -4.31 -14.95 6.55
N ASN A 37 -3.06 -15.28 6.87
CA ASN A 37 -2.26 -16.28 6.15
C ASN A 37 -2.29 -16.03 4.62
N ILE A 38 -2.04 -14.78 4.23
CA ILE A 38 -2.21 -14.33 2.84
C ILE A 38 -1.13 -14.88 1.92
N PHE A 39 0.01 -15.32 2.44
CA PHE A 39 1.12 -15.91 1.67
C PHE A 39 0.96 -17.41 1.43
N HIS A 40 0.01 -18.08 2.08
CA HIS A 40 -0.16 -19.51 1.93
C HIS A 40 -0.59 -19.92 0.52
N GLY A 41 0.20 -20.79 -0.11
CA GLY A 41 -0.10 -21.33 -1.45
C GLY A 41 0.03 -20.31 -2.58
N VAL A 42 0.69 -19.18 -2.34
CA VAL A 42 0.86 -18.10 -3.31
C VAL A 42 2.10 -18.32 -4.17
N LYS A 43 1.94 -18.25 -5.49
CA LYS A 43 3.02 -18.30 -6.48
C LYS A 43 3.15 -17.01 -7.27
N HIS A 44 2.05 -16.38 -7.66
CA HIS A 44 2.04 -15.16 -8.46
C HIS A 44 1.50 -13.99 -7.64
N VAL A 45 2.28 -12.92 -7.51
CA VAL A 45 1.91 -11.74 -6.73
C VAL A 45 2.08 -10.46 -7.51
N VAL A 46 1.09 -9.57 -7.37
CA VAL A 46 1.18 -8.18 -7.87
C VAL A 46 1.22 -7.22 -6.70
N ASP A 47 2.22 -6.34 -6.65
CA ASP A 47 2.35 -5.24 -5.69
C ASP A 47 2.09 -3.90 -6.41
N LEU A 48 0.93 -3.30 -6.16
CA LEU A 48 0.49 -2.05 -6.78
C LEU A 48 0.89 -0.85 -5.92
N CYS A 49 1.28 0.25 -6.56
CA CYS A 49 1.78 1.45 -5.89
C CYS A 49 2.94 1.11 -4.93
N ALA A 50 3.88 0.29 -5.43
CA ALA A 50 4.86 -0.39 -4.62
C ALA A 50 5.97 0.51 -4.06
N ALA A 51 6.25 1.68 -4.65
CA ALA A 51 7.39 2.50 -4.26
C ALA A 51 7.29 2.96 -2.79
N PRO A 52 8.37 2.85 -1.98
CA PRO A 52 9.75 2.53 -2.35
C PRO A 52 10.10 1.03 -2.33
N GLY A 53 9.14 0.14 -2.10
CA GLY A 53 9.29 -1.31 -2.24
C GLY A 53 9.32 -2.09 -0.94
N SER A 54 8.82 -1.55 0.16
CA SER A 54 8.83 -2.27 1.44
C SER A 54 7.93 -3.51 1.42
N TRP A 55 6.78 -3.47 0.74
CA TRP A 55 5.90 -4.64 0.60
C TRP A 55 6.50 -5.64 -0.40
N SER A 56 7.01 -5.19 -1.54
CA SER A 56 7.83 -6.00 -2.45
C SER A 56 8.99 -6.73 -1.75
N GLN A 57 9.69 -6.09 -0.80
CA GLN A 57 10.71 -6.76 0.00
C GLN A 57 10.12 -7.87 0.88
N VAL A 58 8.97 -7.62 1.51
CA VAL A 58 8.28 -8.62 2.33
C VAL A 58 7.89 -9.83 1.48
N LEU A 59 7.30 -9.59 0.31
CA LEU A 59 6.93 -10.64 -0.64
C LEU A 59 8.16 -11.45 -1.07
N SER A 60 9.24 -10.79 -1.46
CA SER A 60 10.48 -11.46 -1.85
C SER A 60 11.05 -12.33 -0.73
N ARG A 61 11.14 -11.80 0.50
CA ARG A 61 11.72 -12.53 1.64
C ARG A 61 10.87 -13.68 2.16
N ASN A 62 9.55 -13.65 1.96
CA ASN A 62 8.65 -14.71 2.44
C ASN A 62 8.30 -15.74 1.36
N LEU A 63 8.33 -15.37 0.07
CA LEU A 63 7.94 -16.25 -1.03
C LEU A 63 9.16 -16.67 -1.86
N TYR A 64 9.84 -15.70 -2.49
CA TYR A 64 10.88 -15.97 -3.48
C TYR A 64 12.18 -16.52 -2.87
N VAL A 65 12.74 -15.83 -1.88
CA VAL A 65 14.04 -16.18 -1.28
C VAL A 65 14.00 -17.58 -0.66
N PRO A 66 12.98 -17.96 0.15
CA PRO A 66 12.88 -19.31 0.68
C PRO A 66 12.73 -20.37 -0.41
N ALA A 67 11.94 -20.10 -1.45
CA ALA A 67 11.77 -21.03 -2.58
C ALA A 67 13.10 -21.23 -3.34
N LYS A 68 13.85 -20.16 -3.61
CA LYS A 68 15.16 -20.21 -4.27
C LYS A 68 16.22 -20.95 -3.47
N GLN A 69 16.14 -20.91 -2.13
CA GLN A 69 17.07 -21.63 -1.25
C GLN A 69 16.69 -23.09 -1.04
N SER A 70 15.45 -23.49 -1.35
CA SER A 70 15.00 -24.87 -1.26
C SER A 70 15.64 -25.72 -2.35
N SER A 71 16.24 -26.85 -1.97
CA SER A 71 16.83 -27.82 -2.91
C SER A 71 15.80 -28.47 -3.85
N ASP A 72 14.53 -28.45 -3.45
CA ASP A 72 13.45 -29.16 -4.13
C ASP A 72 12.71 -28.28 -5.15
N CYS A 73 12.99 -26.97 -5.16
CA CYS A 73 12.34 -26.02 -6.05
C CYS A 73 13.08 -25.94 -7.38
N LYS A 74 12.40 -26.27 -8.48
CA LYS A 74 12.92 -26.04 -9.83
C LYS A 74 12.79 -24.57 -10.19
N GLU A 75 13.65 -24.09 -11.08
CA GLU A 75 13.71 -22.67 -11.47
C GLU A 75 12.36 -22.15 -12.03
N GLY A 76 11.57 -23.01 -12.70
CA GLY A 76 10.22 -22.68 -13.18
C GLY A 76 9.11 -22.73 -12.13
N ASP A 77 9.39 -23.16 -10.90
CA ASP A 77 8.44 -23.22 -9.78
C ASP A 77 8.61 -22.06 -8.79
N LEU A 78 9.55 -21.14 -9.06
CA LEU A 78 9.80 -19.99 -8.21
C LEU A 78 8.60 -19.02 -8.24
N PRO A 79 8.22 -18.44 -7.08
CA PRO A 79 7.20 -17.41 -7.05
C PRO A 79 7.58 -16.21 -7.94
N LEU A 80 6.64 -15.72 -8.74
CA LEU A 80 6.83 -14.52 -9.55
C LEU A 80 6.14 -13.33 -8.88
N ILE A 81 6.91 -12.27 -8.67
CA ILE A 81 6.42 -11.04 -8.04
C ILE A 81 6.60 -9.90 -9.03
N VAL A 82 5.50 -9.23 -9.36
CA VAL A 82 5.48 -8.04 -10.23
C VAL A 82 5.07 -6.83 -9.42
N ALA A 83 5.97 -5.86 -9.28
CA ALA A 83 5.73 -4.61 -8.57
C ALA A 83 5.52 -3.46 -9.57
N ILE A 84 4.46 -2.68 -9.37
CA ILE A 84 4.05 -1.61 -10.27
C ILE A 84 4.01 -0.30 -9.49
N ASP A 85 4.66 0.73 -10.02
CA ASP A 85 4.55 2.09 -9.50
C ASP A 85 4.81 3.13 -10.60
N LEU A 86 4.29 4.34 -10.44
CA LEU A 86 4.63 5.47 -11.30
C LEU A 86 6.08 5.92 -11.07
N GLN A 87 6.58 5.78 -9.84
CA GLN A 87 7.91 6.16 -9.42
C GLN A 87 8.91 5.03 -9.64
N PRO A 88 10.16 5.35 -10.06
CA PRO A 88 11.21 4.37 -10.16
C PRO A 88 11.59 3.84 -8.77
N MET A 89 11.78 2.53 -8.70
CA MET A 89 12.15 1.81 -7.50
C MET A 89 13.53 1.18 -7.65
N ALA A 90 14.28 1.07 -6.55
CA ALA A 90 15.56 0.36 -6.57
C ALA A 90 15.30 -1.16 -6.69
N PRO A 91 16.14 -1.91 -7.40
CA PRO A 91 15.93 -3.34 -7.64
C PRO A 91 15.79 -4.12 -6.32
N ILE A 92 14.92 -5.13 -6.33
CA ILE A 92 14.72 -6.08 -5.24
C ILE A 92 14.87 -7.47 -5.86
N GLU A 93 15.63 -8.35 -5.20
CA GLU A 93 15.81 -9.73 -5.66
C GLU A 93 14.46 -10.45 -5.79
N GLY A 94 14.24 -11.14 -6.91
CA GLY A 94 13.00 -11.89 -7.16
C GLY A 94 11.77 -11.03 -7.47
N VAL A 95 11.94 -9.72 -7.67
CA VAL A 95 10.84 -8.80 -7.99
C VAL A 95 11.07 -8.16 -9.35
N ILE A 96 10.14 -8.39 -10.26
CA ILE A 96 10.05 -7.71 -11.55
C ILE A 96 9.43 -6.34 -11.29
N GLN A 97 10.11 -5.26 -11.67
CA GLN A 97 9.67 -3.90 -11.41
C GLN A 97 9.21 -3.25 -12.72
N VAL A 98 7.94 -2.85 -12.74
CA VAL A 98 7.31 -2.19 -13.88
C VAL A 98 6.99 -0.77 -13.49
N GLN A 99 7.55 0.19 -14.22
CA GLN A 99 7.14 1.58 -14.08
C GLN A 99 5.87 1.80 -14.90
N GLY A 100 4.73 2.01 -14.25
CA GLY A 100 3.43 2.01 -14.90
C GLY A 100 2.33 2.71 -14.10
N ASP A 101 1.31 3.16 -14.82
CA ASP A 101 0.11 3.76 -14.25
C ASP A 101 -0.97 2.68 -14.09
N ILE A 102 -1.45 2.47 -12.87
CA ILE A 102 -2.49 1.47 -12.59
C ILE A 102 -3.86 1.84 -13.18
N THR A 103 -4.07 3.09 -13.59
CA THR A 103 -5.29 3.52 -14.29
C THR A 103 -5.25 3.19 -15.79
N ASN A 104 -4.10 2.79 -16.31
CA ASN A 104 -3.92 2.46 -17.72
C ASN A 104 -4.11 0.97 -17.96
N ALA A 105 -5.06 0.61 -18.84
CA ALA A 105 -5.34 -0.79 -19.20
C ALA A 105 -4.09 -1.56 -19.67
N ARG A 106 -3.13 -0.89 -20.33
CA ARG A 106 -1.87 -1.52 -20.78
C ARG A 106 -1.04 -2.09 -19.63
N THR A 107 -1.19 -1.56 -18.43
CA THR A 107 -0.47 -2.03 -17.25
C THR A 107 -0.91 -3.45 -16.87
N ALA A 108 -2.21 -3.77 -17.00
CA ALA A 108 -2.70 -5.13 -16.78
C ALA A 108 -2.11 -6.12 -17.80
N ASP A 109 -2.03 -5.73 -19.08
CA ASP A 109 -1.43 -6.57 -20.13
C ASP A 109 0.05 -6.89 -19.85
N VAL A 110 0.81 -5.91 -19.34
CA VAL A 110 2.21 -6.10 -18.98
C VAL A 110 2.34 -7.12 -17.84
N VAL A 111 1.47 -7.04 -16.83
CA VAL A 111 1.45 -8.01 -15.71
C VAL A 111 1.14 -9.41 -16.21
N ILE A 112 0.10 -9.56 -17.02
CA ILE A 112 -0.33 -10.87 -17.56
C ILE A 112 0.79 -11.52 -18.39
N ARG A 113 1.54 -10.73 -19.17
CA ARG A 113 2.69 -11.22 -19.92
C ARG A 113 3.82 -11.72 -19.02
N HIS A 114 4.06 -11.08 -17.88
CA HIS A 114 5.09 -11.53 -16.93
C HIS A 114 4.73 -12.82 -16.20
N PHE A 115 3.44 -13.18 -16.16
CA PHE A 115 2.98 -14.45 -15.60
C PHE A 115 2.72 -15.52 -16.67
N ASP A 116 3.24 -15.35 -17.89
CA ASP A 116 3.03 -16.28 -19.02
C ASP A 116 1.54 -16.59 -19.28
N GLY A 117 0.68 -15.59 -19.08
CA GLY A 117 -0.78 -15.73 -19.24
C GLY A 117 -1.51 -16.28 -18.00
N CYS A 118 -0.79 -16.69 -16.95
CA CYS A 118 -1.40 -17.04 -15.67
C CYS A 118 -1.91 -15.79 -14.93
N LYS A 119 -2.92 -16.00 -14.08
CA LYS A 119 -3.45 -14.98 -13.16
C LYS A 119 -2.69 -15.01 -11.82
N ALA A 120 -2.70 -13.87 -11.13
CA ALA A 120 -2.15 -13.69 -9.80
C ALA A 120 -2.96 -14.44 -8.75
N ASP A 121 -2.29 -14.92 -7.69
CA ASP A 121 -2.93 -15.50 -6.50
C ASP A 121 -3.24 -14.42 -5.46
N LEU A 122 -2.39 -13.40 -5.40
CA LEU A 122 -2.45 -12.30 -4.45
C LEU A 122 -2.15 -10.97 -5.16
N VAL A 123 -2.98 -9.96 -4.90
CA VAL A 123 -2.67 -8.56 -5.22
C VAL A 123 -2.60 -7.76 -3.93
N VAL A 124 -1.59 -6.91 -3.79
CA VAL A 124 -1.42 -6.03 -2.63
C VAL A 124 -1.26 -4.58 -3.07
N CYS A 125 -1.72 -3.62 -2.26
CA CYS A 125 -1.61 -2.19 -2.53
C CYS A 125 -1.50 -1.37 -1.23
N ASP A 126 -0.31 -0.83 -0.91
CA ASP A 126 -0.09 0.12 0.22
C ASP A 126 -0.09 1.58 -0.27
N GLY A 127 -0.56 1.82 -1.50
CA GLY A 127 -0.64 3.14 -2.10
C GLY A 127 -1.50 4.10 -1.28
N ALA A 128 -1.03 5.33 -1.15
CA ALA A 128 -1.81 6.41 -0.57
C ALA A 128 -1.46 7.75 -1.24
N PRO A 129 -2.45 8.64 -1.44
CA PRO A 129 -2.17 10.00 -1.89
C PRO A 129 -1.49 10.81 -0.78
N ASP A 130 -0.93 11.96 -1.17
CA ASP A 130 -0.46 12.94 -0.20
C ASP A 130 -1.64 13.44 0.65
N VAL A 131 -1.57 13.20 1.96
CA VAL A 131 -2.62 13.55 2.92
C VAL A 131 -2.65 15.07 3.08
N THR A 132 -3.79 15.67 2.82
CA THR A 132 -3.99 17.12 2.88
C THR A 132 -4.42 17.60 4.27
N GLY A 133 -4.95 16.69 5.09
CA GLY A 133 -5.54 16.99 6.40
C GLY A 133 -7.04 17.26 6.33
N LEU A 134 -7.62 17.34 5.12
CA LEU A 134 -9.05 17.38 4.90
C LEU A 134 -9.57 15.95 4.80
N HIS A 135 -9.93 15.38 5.95
CA HIS A 135 -10.25 13.94 6.06
C HIS A 135 -11.29 13.44 5.05
N ASP A 136 -12.36 14.18 4.80
CA ASP A 136 -13.40 13.78 3.83
C ASP A 136 -12.82 13.67 2.40
N MET A 137 -11.94 14.59 2.01
CA MET A 137 -11.29 14.55 0.69
C MET A 137 -10.21 13.48 0.62
N ASP A 138 -9.39 13.34 1.68
CA ASP A 138 -8.35 12.32 1.75
C ASP A 138 -8.97 10.91 1.66
N GLU A 139 -10.10 10.68 2.34
CA GLU A 139 -10.89 9.44 2.25
C GLU A 139 -11.40 9.18 0.84
N PHE A 140 -11.97 10.19 0.19
CA PHE A 140 -12.47 10.07 -1.18
C PHE A 140 -11.35 9.69 -2.15
N VAL A 141 -10.22 10.40 -2.12
CA VAL A 141 -9.08 10.15 -3.03
C VAL A 141 -8.46 8.77 -2.78
N GLN A 142 -8.33 8.36 -1.51
CA GLN A 142 -7.89 7.01 -1.19
C GLN A 142 -8.85 5.95 -1.75
N SER A 143 -10.16 6.17 -1.65
CA SER A 143 -11.18 5.27 -2.20
C SER A 143 -11.07 5.17 -3.73
N GLN A 144 -10.88 6.29 -4.43
CA GLN A 144 -10.65 6.27 -5.88
C GLN A 144 -9.39 5.49 -6.27
N LEU A 145 -8.31 5.60 -5.49
CA LEU A 145 -7.09 4.82 -5.72
C LEU A 145 -7.35 3.31 -5.59
N ILE A 146 -8.16 2.90 -4.61
CA ILE A 146 -8.53 1.49 -4.41
C ILE A 146 -9.42 0.99 -5.54
N LEU A 147 -10.37 1.80 -6.04
CA LEU A 147 -11.21 1.42 -7.18
C LEU A 147 -10.39 1.32 -8.47
N ALA A 148 -9.40 2.17 -8.68
CA ALA A 148 -8.43 2.02 -9.77
C ALA A 148 -7.60 0.74 -9.62
N ALA A 149 -7.15 0.42 -8.41
CA ALA A 149 -6.46 -0.85 -8.14
C ALA A 149 -7.39 -2.06 -8.38
N LEU A 150 -8.67 -1.96 -8.01
CA LEU A 150 -9.68 -2.99 -8.25
C LEU A 150 -9.86 -3.25 -9.75
N ALA A 151 -9.77 -2.22 -10.60
CA ALA A 151 -9.81 -2.40 -12.05
C ALA A 151 -8.66 -3.30 -12.55
N ILE A 152 -7.43 -3.10 -12.06
CA ILE A 152 -6.32 -4.02 -12.36
C ILE A 152 -6.60 -5.41 -11.80
N VAL A 153 -7.08 -5.50 -10.56
CA VAL A 153 -7.41 -6.77 -9.88
C VAL A 153 -8.38 -7.60 -10.72
N THR A 154 -9.42 -7.01 -11.31
CA THR A 154 -10.39 -7.77 -12.11
C THR A 154 -9.76 -8.42 -13.35
N HIS A 155 -8.73 -7.79 -13.92
CA HIS A 155 -8.00 -8.37 -15.05
C HIS A 155 -7.00 -9.44 -14.62
N VAL A 156 -6.28 -9.23 -13.51
CA VAL A 156 -5.08 -10.04 -13.19
C VAL A 156 -5.29 -11.09 -12.10
N LEU A 157 -6.28 -10.96 -11.22
CA LEU A 157 -6.48 -11.87 -10.08
C LEU A 157 -7.28 -13.11 -10.50
N LYS A 158 -6.83 -14.29 -10.04
CA LYS A 158 -7.54 -15.55 -10.27
C LYS A 158 -8.78 -15.66 -9.38
N VAL A 159 -9.78 -16.42 -9.83
CA VAL A 159 -10.91 -16.81 -8.96
C VAL A 159 -10.38 -17.55 -7.74
N GLY A 160 -10.87 -17.19 -6.55
CA GLY A 160 -10.37 -17.66 -5.26
C GLY A 160 -9.14 -16.89 -4.75
N GLY A 161 -8.60 -15.95 -5.51
CA GLY A 161 -7.45 -15.13 -5.11
C GLY A 161 -7.76 -14.12 -4.00
N LYS A 162 -6.71 -13.49 -3.48
CA LYS A 162 -6.78 -12.51 -2.38
C LYS A 162 -6.36 -11.11 -2.85
N PHE A 163 -6.97 -10.08 -2.29
CA PHE A 163 -6.60 -8.69 -2.51
C PHE A 163 -6.49 -7.94 -1.18
N VAL A 164 -5.35 -7.30 -0.95
CA VAL A 164 -5.09 -6.49 0.26
C VAL A 164 -4.81 -5.05 -0.14
N ALA A 165 -5.61 -4.10 0.33
CA ALA A 165 -5.43 -2.69 0.00
C ALA A 165 -5.48 -1.80 1.24
N LYS A 166 -4.62 -0.79 1.28
CA LYS A 166 -4.71 0.30 2.24
C LYS A 166 -5.97 1.11 2.00
N ILE A 167 -6.70 1.41 3.08
CA ILE A 167 -7.90 2.24 3.07
C ILE A 167 -7.80 3.36 4.11
N PHE A 168 -8.57 4.42 3.92
CA PHE A 168 -8.85 5.40 4.96
C PHE A 168 -10.26 5.17 5.47
N ARG A 169 -10.37 4.85 6.76
CA ARG A 169 -11.65 4.53 7.40
C ARG A 169 -12.27 5.81 7.92
N GLY A 170 -13.12 6.44 7.12
CA GLY A 170 -13.94 7.58 7.50
C GLY A 170 -15.44 7.29 7.35
N LYS A 171 -16.20 8.26 6.87
CA LYS A 171 -17.67 8.21 6.84
C LYS A 171 -18.20 7.27 5.74
N ASP A 172 -17.53 7.24 4.60
CA ASP A 172 -18.00 6.56 3.38
C ASP A 172 -17.41 5.15 3.21
N THR A 173 -16.67 4.66 4.22
CA THR A 173 -16.05 3.33 4.19
C THR A 173 -17.04 2.18 3.91
N SER A 174 -18.33 2.34 4.25
CA SER A 174 -19.38 1.35 3.96
C SER A 174 -19.65 1.18 2.47
N LEU A 175 -19.60 2.26 1.69
CA LEU A 175 -19.79 2.18 0.23
C LEU A 175 -18.66 1.37 -0.40
N LEU A 176 -17.41 1.67 -0.01
CA LEU A 176 -16.24 0.93 -0.47
C LEU A 176 -16.31 -0.55 -0.09
N TYR A 177 -16.74 -0.87 1.14
CA TYR A 177 -16.96 -2.25 1.56
C TYR A 177 -17.95 -2.98 0.65
N CYS A 178 -19.10 -2.37 0.35
CA CYS A 178 -20.11 -2.95 -0.54
C CYS A 178 -19.56 -3.16 -1.96
N GLN A 179 -18.83 -2.18 -2.50
CA GLN A 179 -18.17 -2.28 -3.81
C GLN A 179 -17.19 -3.45 -3.87
N LEU A 180 -16.36 -3.65 -2.83
CA LEU A 180 -15.45 -4.80 -2.74
C LEU A 180 -16.22 -6.11 -2.58
N LYS A 181 -17.30 -6.12 -1.80
CA LYS A 181 -18.14 -7.31 -1.56
C LYS A 181 -18.80 -7.87 -2.82
N LEU A 182 -18.95 -7.08 -3.88
CA LEU A 182 -19.43 -7.59 -5.17
C LEU A 182 -18.47 -8.59 -5.81
N PHE A 183 -17.19 -8.45 -5.52
CA PHE A 183 -16.12 -9.21 -6.18
C PHE A 183 -15.44 -10.20 -5.24
N PHE A 184 -15.73 -10.17 -3.94
CA PHE A 184 -15.07 -10.99 -2.94
C PHE A 184 -16.10 -11.55 -1.95
N SER A 185 -16.07 -12.85 -1.73
CA SER A 185 -17.01 -13.49 -0.81
C SER A 185 -16.76 -13.07 0.64
N GLN A 186 -15.53 -12.71 1.00
CA GLN A 186 -15.14 -12.24 2.32
C GLN A 186 -14.34 -10.95 2.20
N VAL A 187 -14.75 -9.93 2.97
CA VAL A 187 -14.05 -8.65 3.06
C VAL A 187 -13.99 -8.31 4.55
N THR A 188 -12.79 -8.07 5.05
CA THR A 188 -12.53 -7.71 6.44
C THR A 188 -11.64 -6.47 6.47
N PHE A 189 -11.99 -5.50 7.30
CA PHE A 189 -11.11 -4.36 7.53
C PHE A 189 -10.18 -4.67 8.70
N ALA A 190 -8.89 -4.50 8.47
CA ALA A 190 -7.83 -4.88 9.36
C ALA A 190 -7.04 -3.64 9.81
N LYS A 191 -6.64 -3.58 11.07
CA LYS A 191 -5.71 -2.56 11.57
C LYS A 191 -4.48 -3.21 12.20
N PRO A 192 -3.35 -3.24 11.48
CA PRO A 192 -2.09 -3.72 12.01
C PRO A 192 -1.59 -2.87 13.16
N LYS A 193 -1.00 -3.50 14.18
CA LYS A 193 -0.42 -2.80 15.33
C LYS A 193 0.69 -1.83 14.95
N SER A 194 1.39 -2.08 13.85
CA SER A 194 2.41 -1.18 13.30
C SER A 194 1.83 0.07 12.61
N SER A 195 0.52 0.10 12.32
CA SER A 195 -0.20 1.32 11.95
C SER A 195 -0.53 2.14 13.19
N ARG A 196 -0.46 3.47 13.07
CA ARG A 196 -0.72 4.38 14.20
C ARG A 196 -2.21 4.37 14.55
N ASN A 197 -2.56 4.25 15.83
CA ASN A 197 -3.97 4.30 16.23
C ASN A 197 -4.56 5.68 15.93
N SER A 198 -3.74 6.74 16.07
CA SER A 198 -4.05 8.10 15.66
C SER A 198 -4.32 8.29 14.15
N SER A 199 -3.96 7.33 13.31
CA SER A 199 -4.24 7.38 11.87
C SER A 199 -5.60 6.78 11.54
N ILE A 200 -6.30 7.36 10.55
CA ILE A 200 -7.51 6.76 9.95
C ILE A 200 -7.19 5.60 9.01
N GLU A 201 -5.91 5.27 8.83
CA GLU A 201 -5.46 4.13 8.05
C GLU A 201 -5.98 2.80 8.62
N ALA A 202 -6.48 1.97 7.71
CA ALA A 202 -6.78 0.56 7.89
C ALA A 202 -6.46 -0.18 6.58
N PHE A 203 -6.74 -1.47 6.52
CA PHE A 203 -6.51 -2.31 5.34
C PHE A 203 -7.74 -3.13 5.03
N ALA A 204 -8.21 -3.12 3.79
CA ALA A 204 -9.20 -4.07 3.32
C ALA A 204 -8.48 -5.37 2.95
N VAL A 205 -8.83 -6.46 3.62
CA VAL A 205 -8.40 -7.82 3.31
C VAL A 205 -9.59 -8.51 2.65
N CYS A 206 -9.47 -8.71 1.34
CA CYS A 206 -10.50 -9.29 0.50
C CYS A 206 -10.06 -10.71 0.11
N GLU A 207 -10.89 -11.70 0.39
CA GLU A 207 -10.58 -13.10 0.17
C GLU A 207 -11.62 -13.76 -0.73
N ASN A 208 -11.16 -14.79 -1.46
CA ASN A 208 -11.95 -15.54 -2.42
C ASN A 208 -12.59 -14.64 -3.47
N TYR A 209 -11.74 -14.09 -4.35
CA TYR A 209 -12.19 -13.35 -5.52
C TYR A 209 -13.22 -14.18 -6.32
N SER A 210 -14.41 -13.63 -6.50
CA SER A 210 -15.58 -14.25 -7.08
C SER A 210 -16.39 -13.17 -7.81
N PRO A 211 -15.97 -12.77 -9.03
CA PRO A 211 -16.71 -11.78 -9.81
C PRO A 211 -18.13 -12.28 -10.12
N PRO A 212 -19.09 -11.37 -10.36
CA PRO A 212 -20.45 -11.75 -10.75
C PRO A 212 -20.47 -12.63 -12.00
N GLU A 213 -21.49 -13.49 -12.10
CA GLU A 213 -21.65 -14.35 -13.28
C GLU A 213 -21.82 -13.51 -14.55
N GLY A 214 -21.06 -13.84 -15.59
CA GLY A 214 -21.05 -13.08 -16.84
C GLY A 214 -20.40 -11.70 -16.77
N PHE A 215 -19.74 -11.36 -15.66
CA PHE A 215 -19.01 -10.10 -15.52
C PHE A 215 -17.93 -9.95 -16.59
N LYS A 216 -17.92 -8.78 -17.22
CA LYS A 216 -16.84 -8.32 -18.10
C LYS A 216 -16.19 -7.10 -17.49
N GLU A 217 -14.88 -6.97 -17.66
CA GLU A 217 -14.11 -5.89 -17.04
C GLU A 217 -14.52 -4.50 -17.55
N GLU A 218 -15.06 -4.41 -18.77
CA GLU A 218 -15.65 -3.19 -19.35
C GLU A 218 -16.88 -2.67 -18.59
N ASP A 219 -17.58 -3.54 -17.86
CA ASP A 219 -18.78 -3.19 -17.09
C ASP A 219 -18.46 -2.72 -15.65
N LEU A 220 -17.19 -2.74 -15.24
CA LEU A 220 -16.78 -2.49 -13.85
C LEU A 220 -17.33 -1.17 -13.30
N TYR A 221 -17.08 -0.06 -14.01
CA TYR A 221 -17.50 1.27 -13.53
C TYR A 221 -19.02 1.39 -13.43
N HIS A 222 -19.76 0.85 -14.40
CA HIS A 222 -21.22 0.85 -14.39
C HIS A 222 -21.77 0.00 -13.23
N LEU A 223 -21.14 -1.13 -12.90
CA LEU A 223 -21.52 -1.94 -11.76
C LEU A 223 -21.23 -1.21 -10.43
N LEU A 224 -20.06 -0.57 -10.32
CA LEU A 224 -19.66 0.19 -9.13
C LEU A 224 -20.54 1.42 -8.88
N GLU A 225 -21.01 2.09 -9.93
CA GLU A 225 -21.95 3.21 -9.85
C GLU A 225 -23.33 2.79 -9.36
N LYS A 226 -23.77 1.57 -9.71
CA LYS A 226 -25.06 1.04 -9.21
C LYS A 226 -25.06 0.83 -7.70
N VAL A 227 -23.89 0.54 -7.12
CA VAL A 227 -23.73 0.38 -5.67
C VAL A 227 -24.08 1.69 -4.98
N GLY A 228 -25.20 1.70 -4.26
CA GLY A 228 -25.70 2.91 -3.59
C GLY A 228 -26.57 3.81 -4.47
N THR A 229 -27.08 3.36 -5.62
CA THR A 229 -28.19 4.04 -6.31
C THR A 229 -29.54 3.53 -5.81
N PRO A 230 -30.54 4.42 -5.64
CA PRO A 230 -31.91 4.05 -5.27
C PRO A 230 -32.65 3.46 -6.48
N SER A 231 -32.14 2.37 -7.03
CA SER A 231 -32.85 1.59 -8.04
C SER A 231 -33.59 0.49 -7.29
N GLY A 232 -34.92 0.62 -7.13
CA GLY A 232 -35.78 -0.24 -6.32
C GLY A 232 -35.94 -1.70 -6.77
N ALA A 233 -34.85 -2.36 -7.17
CA ALA A 233 -34.81 -3.79 -7.45
C ALA A 233 -33.39 -4.33 -7.24
N GLY A 234 -33.15 -4.97 -6.10
CA GLY A 234 -31.97 -5.80 -5.84
C GLY A 234 -31.24 -5.49 -4.53
N ASP A 235 -30.54 -6.49 -3.99
CA ASP A 235 -29.71 -6.49 -2.77
C ASP A 235 -28.52 -5.49 -2.78
N LEU A 236 -28.47 -4.57 -3.76
CA LEU A 236 -27.39 -3.62 -4.05
C LEU A 236 -27.65 -2.17 -3.60
N ASP A 237 -28.80 -1.89 -2.96
CA ASP A 237 -29.11 -0.55 -2.43
C ASP A 237 -28.37 -0.27 -1.11
N CYS A 238 -27.12 0.19 -1.20
CA CYS A 238 -26.26 0.41 -0.04
C CYS A 238 -26.51 1.74 0.70
N ARG A 239 -27.51 2.55 0.31
CA ARG A 239 -27.61 3.94 0.80
C ARG A 239 -28.35 4.14 2.12
N SER A 240 -29.02 3.13 2.65
CA SER A 240 -29.61 3.21 4.00
C SER A 240 -30.20 1.88 4.47
N GLY A 241 -30.71 1.04 3.55
CA GLY A 241 -31.36 -0.23 3.90
C GLY A 241 -30.46 -1.28 4.56
N TRP A 242 -29.15 -1.24 4.29
CA TRP A 242 -28.13 -2.10 4.92
C TRP A 242 -27.39 -1.43 6.09
N LEU A 243 -27.68 -0.15 6.38
CA LEU A 243 -26.95 0.66 7.37
C LEU A 243 -27.86 1.14 8.51
N GLU A 244 -29.18 1.08 8.33
CA GLU A 244 -30.21 1.37 9.32
C GLU A 244 -31.27 0.26 9.35
N GLY A 245 -31.87 0.02 10.53
CA GLY A 245 -32.89 -1.03 10.71
C GLY A 245 -32.33 -2.44 10.95
N PRO A 246 -33.18 -3.49 10.85
CA PRO A 246 -32.83 -4.87 11.23
C PRO A 246 -31.82 -5.56 10.31
N ASN A 247 -31.56 -5.02 9.10
CA ASN A 247 -30.61 -5.56 8.13
C ASN A 247 -29.23 -4.86 8.17
N LYS A 248 -28.91 -4.17 9.27
CA LYS A 248 -27.64 -3.47 9.42
C LYS A 248 -26.46 -4.44 9.39
N VAL A 249 -25.62 -4.35 8.36
CA VAL A 249 -24.38 -5.13 8.27
C VAL A 249 -23.23 -4.34 8.88
N TYR A 250 -22.65 -4.90 9.93
CA TYR A 250 -21.39 -4.39 10.49
C TYR A 250 -20.24 -4.89 9.61
N ILE A 251 -19.41 -3.96 9.16
CA ILE A 251 -18.18 -4.31 8.47
C ILE A 251 -17.27 -5.06 9.45
N PRO A 252 -16.86 -6.31 9.15
CA PRO A 252 -15.95 -7.03 10.01
C PRO A 252 -14.66 -6.23 10.21
N PHE A 253 -14.26 -6.04 11.47
CA PHE A 253 -13.05 -5.29 11.80
C PHE A 253 -12.15 -6.10 12.72
N LEU A 254 -10.89 -6.28 12.32
CA LEU A 254 -9.90 -7.07 13.05
C LEU A 254 -8.65 -6.23 13.35
N ALA A 255 -8.16 -6.30 14.59
CA ALA A 255 -6.82 -5.79 14.92
C ALA A 255 -5.80 -6.89 14.62
N CYS A 256 -4.68 -6.56 13.97
CA CYS A 256 -3.66 -7.55 13.62
C CYS A 256 -2.38 -7.39 14.43
N GLY A 257 -1.80 -8.52 14.82
CA GLY A 257 -0.53 -8.60 15.54
C GLY A 257 -0.69 -8.74 17.05
N ASP A 258 0.41 -9.08 17.71
CA ASP A 258 0.42 -9.49 19.11
C ASP A 258 0.08 -8.34 20.10
N LEU A 259 -0.75 -8.65 21.11
CA LEU A 259 -1.08 -7.80 22.25
C LEU A 259 0.15 -7.34 23.04
N SER A 260 1.21 -8.15 23.11
CA SER A 260 2.46 -7.81 23.82
C SER A 260 3.41 -6.89 23.03
N GLY A 261 3.15 -6.70 21.73
CA GLY A 261 4.00 -5.90 20.84
C GLY A 261 4.03 -4.40 21.17
N TYR A 262 4.91 -3.66 20.50
CA TYR A 262 5.04 -2.21 20.69
C TYR A 262 3.82 -1.42 20.25
N ASP A 263 3.55 -0.33 20.97
CA ASP A 263 2.55 0.67 20.64
C ASP A 263 3.11 1.64 19.58
N SER A 264 2.43 1.74 18.44
CA SER A 264 2.85 2.55 17.29
C SER A 264 2.74 4.06 17.51
N ASP A 265 1.95 4.51 18.50
CA ASP A 265 1.80 5.91 18.87
C ASP A 265 2.77 6.33 20.00
N ARG A 266 3.34 5.37 20.73
CA ARG A 266 4.31 5.67 21.80
C ARG A 266 5.71 5.91 21.25
N SER A 267 6.39 6.86 21.88
CA SER A 267 7.81 7.11 21.70
C SER A 267 8.60 6.32 22.73
N TYR A 268 9.57 5.54 22.29
CA TYR A 268 10.41 4.73 23.18
C TYR A 268 11.77 5.41 23.40
N PRO A 269 12.34 5.33 24.62
CA PRO A 269 13.66 5.87 24.88
C PRO A 269 14.71 5.19 24.00
N LEU A 270 15.75 5.94 23.67
CA LEU A 270 16.93 5.39 23.00
C LEU A 270 17.80 4.69 24.04
N PRO A 271 18.39 3.52 23.72
CA PRO A 271 19.37 2.89 24.59
C PRO A 271 20.48 3.90 24.97
N SER A 272 20.64 4.16 26.27
CA SER A 272 21.70 5.00 26.78
C SER A 272 22.98 4.19 26.95
N SER A 273 24.12 4.87 26.88
CA SER A 273 25.45 4.27 27.11
C SER A 273 25.61 3.61 28.48
N THR A 274 24.71 3.87 29.43
CA THR A 274 24.66 3.27 30.77
C THR A 274 24.10 1.84 30.79
N ASP A 275 23.29 1.48 29.79
CA ASP A 275 22.61 0.17 29.71
C ASP A 275 23.40 -0.83 28.84
N GLY A 276 24.69 -0.58 28.61
CA GLY A 276 25.59 -1.45 27.86
C GLY A 276 25.50 -1.32 26.33
N GLY A 277 24.70 -0.39 25.79
CA GLY A 277 24.57 -0.17 24.34
C GLY A 277 24.56 1.31 23.94
N SER A 278 25.47 1.73 23.06
CA SER A 278 25.39 3.04 22.42
C SER A 278 24.39 3.00 21.25
N TYR A 279 23.29 3.75 21.31
CA TYR A 279 22.38 3.86 20.16
C TYR A 279 23.08 4.48 18.94
N ARG A 280 23.20 3.72 17.85
CA ARG A 280 23.68 4.21 16.55
C ARG A 280 22.50 4.35 15.60
N SER A 281 22.22 5.57 15.18
CA SER A 281 21.23 5.81 14.12
C SER A 281 21.73 5.20 12.82
N LEU A 282 20.98 4.25 12.28
CA LEU A 282 21.23 3.67 10.96
C LEU A 282 20.68 4.58 9.85
N ASP A 283 21.30 4.52 8.69
CA ASP A 283 20.79 5.16 7.49
C ASP A 283 19.60 4.37 6.92
N PRO A 284 18.69 5.03 6.16
CA PRO A 284 17.64 4.32 5.44
C PRO A 284 18.26 3.29 4.49
N VAL A 285 17.70 2.08 4.47
CA VAL A 285 18.18 0.96 3.65
C VAL A 285 18.29 1.33 2.18
N GLN A 286 17.28 2.04 1.67
CA GLN A 286 17.30 2.62 0.35
C GLN A 286 16.42 3.88 0.33
N PRO A 287 16.98 5.08 0.07
CA PRO A 287 16.16 6.27 -0.12
C PRO A 287 15.39 6.20 -1.45
N PRO A 288 14.25 6.91 -1.58
CA PRO A 288 13.54 7.03 -2.86
C PRO A 288 14.48 7.55 -3.96
N ILE A 289 14.45 6.93 -5.14
CA ILE A 289 15.28 7.34 -6.29
C ILE A 289 14.83 8.69 -6.83
N ALA A 290 13.52 8.91 -6.88
CA ALA A 290 12.89 10.16 -7.31
C ALA A 290 11.93 10.67 -6.22
N PRO A 291 12.45 11.28 -5.14
CA PRO A 291 11.57 11.75 -4.06
C PRO A 291 10.66 12.90 -4.54
N PRO A 292 9.39 12.96 -4.08
CA PRO A 292 8.45 14.01 -4.49
C PRO A 292 8.97 15.44 -4.26
N TYR A 293 9.75 15.62 -3.19
CA TYR A 293 10.33 16.91 -2.82
C TYR A 293 11.56 17.32 -3.64
N LYS A 294 12.04 16.50 -4.59
CA LYS A 294 13.23 16.80 -5.40
C LYS A 294 13.06 18.09 -6.20
N THR A 295 11.90 18.27 -6.84
CA THR A 295 11.57 19.46 -7.63
C THR A 295 11.54 20.72 -6.76
N ALA A 296 10.90 20.65 -5.59
CA ALA A 296 10.86 21.76 -4.65
C ALA A 296 12.27 22.15 -4.15
N LEU A 297 13.14 21.17 -3.87
CA LEU A 297 14.53 21.44 -3.50
C LEU A 297 15.33 22.08 -4.64
N GLN A 298 15.10 21.64 -5.88
CA GLN A 298 15.74 22.23 -7.07
C GLN A 298 15.29 23.67 -7.29
N MET A 299 13.98 23.94 -7.21
CA MET A 299 13.43 25.30 -7.29
C MET A 299 13.99 26.20 -6.19
N LYS A 300 14.06 25.70 -4.94
CA LYS A 300 14.65 26.44 -3.81
C LYS A 300 16.13 26.77 -4.04
N LYS A 301 16.89 25.83 -4.60
CA LYS A 301 18.30 26.05 -4.99
C LYS A 301 18.43 27.06 -6.14
N ALA A 302 17.54 27.02 -7.13
CA ALA A 302 17.54 27.99 -8.23
C ALA A 302 17.23 29.40 -7.74
N SER A 303 16.22 29.56 -6.85
CA SER A 303 15.89 30.85 -6.24
C SER A 303 16.99 31.41 -5.34
N SER A 304 17.82 30.57 -4.71
CA SER A 304 18.93 31.04 -3.87
C SER A 304 20.15 31.50 -4.68
N HIS A 305 20.33 31.03 -5.92
CA HIS A 305 21.41 31.47 -6.80
C HIS A 305 21.06 32.71 -7.63
N GLY A 306 19.77 33.08 -7.74
CA GLY A 306 19.32 34.29 -8.45
C GLY A 306 19.42 35.60 -7.65
N ALA A 307 19.66 35.54 -6.33
CA ALA A 307 19.69 36.72 -5.46
C ALA A 307 21.10 37.35 -5.27
N GLY A 308 22.11 36.88 -6.00
CA GLY A 308 23.52 37.28 -5.82
C GLY A 308 24.14 38.11 -6.95
N ALA A 309 23.39 38.44 -8.00
CA ALA A 309 23.94 39.11 -9.18
C ALA A 309 23.07 40.29 -9.61
N ASP A 310 22.99 41.33 -8.77
CA ASP A 310 22.64 42.70 -9.18
C ASP A 310 22.94 43.67 -8.02
N ALA A 311 24.23 43.77 -7.66
CA ALA A 311 24.73 44.90 -6.88
C ALA A 311 25.36 45.89 -7.84
N ILE A 312 24.53 46.75 -8.43
CA ILE A 312 24.94 47.92 -9.20
C ILE A 312 25.77 48.82 -8.27
N LYS A 313 27.09 48.87 -8.49
CA LYS A 313 27.95 49.90 -7.89
C LYS A 313 27.61 51.25 -8.53
N PRO A 314 27.31 52.30 -7.75
CA PRO A 314 27.26 53.64 -8.32
C PRO A 314 28.70 54.06 -8.64
N SER A 315 28.93 54.42 -9.91
CA SER A 315 30.15 55.08 -10.36
C SER A 315 30.21 56.49 -9.77
N ALA A 316 31.23 56.76 -8.96
CA ALA A 316 31.67 58.11 -8.72
C ALA A 316 32.41 58.60 -9.97
N ASP A 317 32.02 59.74 -10.52
CA ASP A 317 32.94 60.70 -11.12
C ASP A 317 32.24 62.06 -11.37
N SER A 318 32.95 63.10 -10.90
CA SER A 318 32.89 64.55 -11.16
C SER A 318 31.56 65.31 -11.11
#